data_AF-A0A7S3FW30-F1
#
_entry.id   AF-A0A7S3FW30-F1
#
_cell.length_a   1.000
_cell.length_b   1.000
_cell.length_c   1.000
_cell.angle_alpha   90.00
_cell.angle_beta   90.00
_cell.angle_gamma   90.00
#
_symmetry.space_group_name_H-M   'P 1'
#
loop_
_entity.id
_entity.type
_entity.pdbx_description
1 polymer ?
#
loop_
_entity_poly.entity_id
_entity_poly.type
_entity_poly.pdbx_seq_one_letter_code
_entity_poly.pdbx_strand_id
1 'polypeptide(L)'
;MEEITLTKYHLNGFDRKPIDVKWERASGQLYAILYNRMLEVYNLTDETGEQGQEEACSTCVFEVLVQSFDFVGRSEIVVADVEGNLCLISGILSDETLTMKLIKTKFPRIRQVKSSFQPQ
;
A
#
# COMPACT_ATOMS: atom_id res chain seq x y z
N MET A 1 -24.65 -16.90 8.54
CA MET A 1 -23.23 -16.76 8.91
C MET A 1 -22.98 -15.28 8.96
N GLU A 2 -22.68 -14.72 10.14
CA GLU A 2 -22.21 -13.34 10.22
C GLU A 2 -20.79 -13.29 9.66
N GLU A 3 -20.58 -12.40 8.70
CA GLU A 3 -19.27 -12.15 8.11
C GLU A 3 -18.49 -11.26 9.10
N ILE A 4 -17.51 -11.85 9.79
CA ILE A 4 -16.67 -11.11 10.73
C ILE A 4 -15.79 -10.16 9.93
N THR A 5 -16.02 -8.85 10.07
CA THR A 5 -15.16 -7.83 9.47
C THR A 5 -13.80 -7.83 10.18
N LEU A 6 -12.75 -8.23 9.46
CA LEU A 6 -11.39 -8.23 9.98
C LEU A 6 -10.91 -6.78 10.17
N THR A 7 -10.36 -6.48 11.35
CA THR A 7 -9.77 -5.17 11.68
C THR A 7 -8.36 -5.35 12.24
N LYS A 8 -7.58 -4.27 12.35
CA LYS A 8 -6.19 -4.34 12.85
C LYS A 8 -6.05 -4.96 14.24
N TYR A 9 -7.10 -4.88 15.08
CA TYR A 9 -7.13 -5.48 16.41
C TYR A 9 -7.15 -7.01 16.41
N HIS A 10 -7.57 -7.63 15.31
CA HIS A 10 -7.60 -9.08 15.14
C HIS A 10 -6.26 -9.65 14.66
N LEU A 11 -5.31 -8.81 14.26
CA LEU A 11 -4.00 -9.21 13.75
C LEU A 11 -3.07 -9.64 14.87
N ASN A 12 -2.42 -10.78 14.70
CA ASN A 12 -1.45 -11.30 15.67
C ASN A 12 -0.03 -10.72 15.45
N GLY A 13 0.95 -11.14 16.25
CA GLY A 13 2.34 -10.65 16.15
C GLY A 13 3.04 -10.99 14.82
N PHE A 14 2.66 -12.08 14.16
CA PHE A 14 3.15 -12.40 12.81
C PHE A 14 2.54 -11.45 11.78
N ASP A 15 1.23 -11.20 11.84
CA ASP A 15 0.53 -10.32 10.90
C ASP A 15 1.03 -8.87 10.98
N ARG A 16 1.46 -8.43 12.17
CA ARG A 16 2.02 -7.10 12.46
C ARG A 16 3.54 -7.04 12.33
N LYS A 17 4.19 -8.03 11.72
CA LYS A 17 5.62 -7.96 11.45
C LYS A 17 5.87 -7.04 10.25
N PRO A 18 6.67 -5.96 10.40
CA PRO A 18 6.97 -5.07 9.29
C PRO A 18 7.83 -5.79 8.24
N ILE A 19 7.50 -5.55 6.97
CA ILE A 19 8.17 -6.08 5.79
C ILE A 19 9.01 -4.98 5.14
N ASP A 20 8.39 -3.82 4.90
CA ASP A 20 8.98 -2.76 4.08
C ASP A 20 8.48 -1.38 4.52
N VAL A 21 9.29 -0.35 4.27
CA VAL A 21 8.97 1.05 4.55
C VAL A 21 9.39 1.89 3.35
N LYS A 22 8.47 2.70 2.83
CA LYS A 22 8.74 3.56 1.68
C LYS A 22 8.20 4.97 1.89
N TRP A 23 8.90 5.92 1.31
CA TRP A 23 8.51 7.31 1.22
C TRP A 23 7.84 7.58 -0.11
N GLU A 24 6.79 8.39 -0.09
CA GLU A 24 6.28 9.05 -1.30
C GLU A 24 7.37 9.98 -1.84
N ARG A 25 7.64 9.93 -3.14
CA ARG A 25 8.84 10.55 -3.71
C ARG A 25 8.67 12.00 -4.12
N ALA A 26 7.45 12.46 -4.40
CA ALA A 26 7.22 13.79 -4.94
C ALA A 26 7.31 14.88 -3.88
N SER A 27 6.75 14.67 -2.70
CA SER A 27 6.80 15.62 -1.58
C SER A 27 7.63 15.11 -0.40
N GLY A 28 7.75 13.80 -0.22
CA GLY A 28 8.39 13.23 0.97
C GLY A 28 7.60 13.45 2.27
N GLN A 29 6.35 13.91 2.18
CA GLN A 29 5.50 14.14 3.35
C GLN A 29 4.81 12.87 3.83
N LEU A 30 4.65 11.89 2.94
CA LEU A 30 4.04 10.62 3.27
C LEU A 30 5.09 9.52 3.33
N TYR A 31 4.94 8.64 4.30
CA TYR A 31 5.56 7.33 4.26
C TYR A 31 4.53 6.27 4.60
N ALA A 32 4.78 5.05 4.16
CA ALA A 32 3.95 3.92 4.50
C ALA A 32 4.80 2.75 5.00
N ILE A 33 4.20 1.97 5.90
CA ILE A 33 4.78 0.75 6.45
C ILE A 33 3.91 -0.41 6.01
N LEU A 34 4.52 -1.36 5.31
CA LEU A 34 3.89 -2.62 4.96
C LEU A 34 4.22 -3.67 6.01
N TYR A 35 3.20 -4.39 6.45
CA TYR A 35 3.26 -5.56 7.30
C TYR A 35 2.71 -6.77 6.55
N ASN A 36 2.83 -7.97 7.12
CA ASN A 36 2.32 -9.21 6.51
C ASN A 36 0.85 -9.16 6.06
N ARG A 37 -0.02 -8.45 6.79
CA ARG A 37 -1.45 -8.31 6.44
C ARG A 37 -2.01 -6.91 6.66
N MET A 38 -1.14 -5.90 6.71
CA MET A 38 -1.55 -4.54 6.98
C MET A 38 -0.67 -3.56 6.23
N LEU A 39 -1.23 -2.43 5.83
CA LEU A 39 -0.50 -1.27 5.34
C LEU A 39 -0.96 -0.07 6.17
N GLU A 40 -0.03 0.67 6.76
CA GLU A 40 -0.30 1.93 7.44
C GLU A 40 0.41 3.07 6.70
N VAL A 41 -0.30 4.16 6.48
CA VAL A 41 0.22 5.38 5.85
C VAL A 41 0.25 6.46 6.91
N TYR A 42 1.35 7.20 6.95
CA TYR A 42 1.58 8.30 7.86
C TYR A 42 1.85 9.56 7.06
N ASN A 43 1.25 10.66 7.52
CA ASN A 43 1.50 11.98 6.97
C ASN A 43 2.27 12.81 8.00
N LEU A 44 3.46 13.28 7.63
CA LEU A 44 4.32 14.08 8.48
C LEU A 44 3.89 15.54 8.62
N THR A 45 3.02 16.02 7.74
CA THR A 45 2.56 17.40 7.73
C THR A 45 1.08 17.46 7.42
N ASP A 46 0.29 18.08 8.29
CA ASP A 46 -1.13 18.25 8.01
C ASP A 46 -1.38 19.33 6.92
N GLU A 47 -2.65 19.57 6.58
CA GLU A 47 -3.04 20.56 5.57
C GLU A 47 -2.64 22.01 5.95
N THR A 48 -2.31 22.24 7.22
CA THR A 48 -1.87 23.55 7.74
C THR A 48 -0.35 23.70 7.79
N GLY A 49 0.40 22.62 7.50
CA GLY A 49 1.86 22.58 7.54
C GLY A 49 2.43 22.36 8.94
N GLU A 50 1.59 22.02 9.92
CA GLU A 50 2.01 21.65 11.27
C GLU A 50 2.49 20.18 11.30
N GLN A 51 3.20 19.80 12.38
CA GLN A 51 3.66 18.42 12.56
C GLN A 51 2.46 17.46 12.49
N GLY A 52 2.55 16.51 11.58
CA GLY A 52 1.55 15.48 11.38
C GLY A 52 1.38 14.60 12.62
N GLN A 53 0.25 13.91 12.69
CA GLN A 53 -0.12 13.09 13.83
C GLN A 53 0.80 11.86 13.95
N GLU A 54 1.02 11.39 15.17
CA GLU A 54 1.74 10.12 15.44
C GLU A 54 0.94 8.88 14.98
N GLU A 55 -0.32 9.06 14.61
CA GLU A 55 -1.22 8.01 14.14
C GLU A 55 -1.22 7.90 12.62
N ALA A 56 -1.50 6.68 12.13
CA ALA A 56 -1.64 6.44 10.70
C ALA A 56 -2.88 7.17 10.17
N CYS A 57 -2.72 7.99 9.12
CA CYS A 57 -3.83 8.66 8.44
C CYS A 57 -4.65 7.71 7.56
N SER A 58 -4.10 6.54 7.23
CA SER A 58 -4.82 5.48 6.53
C SER A 58 -4.31 4.11 6.97
N THR A 59 -5.22 3.16 7.11
CA THR A 59 -4.91 1.77 7.42
C THR A 59 -5.67 0.85 6.48
N CYS A 60 -4.97 -0.04 5.80
CA CYS A 60 -5.56 -1.15 5.04
C CYS A 60 -5.23 -2.48 5.69
N VAL A 61 -6.24 -3.32 5.90
CA VAL A 61 -6.09 -4.67 6.45
C VAL A 61 -6.41 -5.67 5.36
N PHE A 62 -5.51 -6.61 5.11
CA PHE A 62 -5.62 -7.58 4.03
C PHE A 62 -6.05 -8.96 4.57
N GLU A 63 -6.91 -9.63 3.81
CA GLU A 63 -7.30 -11.02 4.10
C GLU A 63 -6.20 -12.03 3.76
N VAL A 64 -5.29 -11.64 2.87
CA VAL A 64 -4.18 -12.45 2.37
C VAL A 64 -2.84 -11.85 2.78
N LEU A 65 -1.78 -12.64 2.69
CA LEU A 65 -0.42 -12.15 2.90
C LEU A 65 0.01 -11.24 1.76
N VAL A 66 0.61 -10.10 2.12
CA VAL A 66 1.20 -9.14 1.19
C VAL A 66 2.71 -9.18 1.27
N GLN A 67 3.39 -8.91 0.16
CA GLN A 67 4.85 -9.08 0.06
C GLN A 67 5.61 -7.82 -0.33
N SER A 68 4.98 -6.89 -1.06
CA SER A 68 5.63 -5.65 -1.49
C SER A 68 4.61 -4.58 -1.81
N PHE A 69 5.02 -3.33 -1.75
CA PHE A 69 4.20 -2.21 -2.20
C PHE A 69 5.07 -1.15 -2.86
N ASP A 70 4.47 -0.19 -3.57
CA ASP A 70 5.14 1.04 -3.97
C ASP A 70 4.16 2.21 -4.10
N PHE A 71 4.68 3.42 -3.97
CA PHE A 71 3.95 4.63 -4.36
C PHE A 71 4.01 4.75 -5.88
N VAL A 72 2.84 4.75 -6.52
CA VAL A 72 2.69 4.96 -7.97
C VAL A 72 2.21 6.39 -8.30
N GLY A 73 1.81 7.13 -7.28
CA GLY A 73 1.44 8.54 -7.33
C GLY A 73 1.52 9.17 -5.94
N ARG A 74 1.14 10.45 -5.84
CA ARG A 74 1.21 11.22 -4.57
C ARG A 74 0.29 10.70 -3.48
N SER A 75 -0.82 10.07 -3.87
CA SER A 75 -1.84 9.56 -2.96
C SER A 75 -2.30 8.16 -3.44
N GLU A 76 -1.39 7.45 -4.10
CA GLU A 76 -1.69 6.17 -4.75
C GLU A 76 -0.61 5.14 -4.44
N ILE A 77 -1.03 4.01 -3.90
CA ILE A 77 -0.17 2.90 -3.51
C ILE A 77 -0.62 1.64 -4.25
N VAL A 78 0.33 0.94 -4.85
CA VAL A 78 0.11 -0.43 -5.34
C VAL A 78 0.69 -1.42 -4.35
N VAL A 79 -0.08 -2.45 -3.99
CA VAL A 79 0.35 -3.54 -3.11
C VAL A 79 0.27 -4.85 -3.87
N ALA A 80 1.29 -5.70 -3.75
CA ALA A 80 1.30 -7.05 -4.31
C ALA A 80 1.11 -8.08 -3.20
N ASP A 81 0.21 -9.03 -3.42
CA ASP A 81 0.05 -10.19 -2.56
C ASP A 81 1.02 -11.33 -2.95
N VAL A 82 1.08 -12.36 -2.10
CA VAL A 82 1.90 -13.57 -2.34
C VAL A 82 1.42 -14.41 -3.53
N GLU A 83 0.20 -14.17 -4.02
CA GLU A 83 -0.38 -14.85 -5.19
C GLU A 83 -0.09 -14.09 -6.50
N GLY A 84 0.50 -12.90 -6.42
CA GLY A 84 0.81 -12.04 -7.56
C GLY A 84 -0.36 -11.17 -8.02
N ASN A 85 -1.43 -11.05 -7.23
CA ASN A 85 -2.44 -10.02 -7.49
C ASN A 85 -1.91 -8.66 -7.04
N LEU A 86 -2.38 -7.62 -7.73
CA LEU A 86 -2.07 -6.24 -7.38
C LEU A 86 -3.33 -5.55 -6.86
N CYS A 87 -3.21 -4.78 -5.79
CA CYS A 87 -4.24 -3.92 -5.25
C CYS A 87 -3.78 -2.48 -5.39
N LEU A 88 -4.52 -1.66 -6.14
CA LEU A 88 -4.30 -0.22 -6.21
C LEU A 88 -5.22 0.46 -5.19
N ILE A 89 -4.62 1.26 -4.31
CA ILE A 89 -5.31 2.08 -3.31
C ILE A 89 -5.04 3.54 -3.70
N SER A 90 -6.09 4.31 -3.99
CA SER A 90 -5.99 5.72 -4.39
C SER A 90 -6.78 6.59 -3.40
N GLY A 91 -6.31 7.83 -3.17
CA GLY A 91 -6.98 8.77 -2.27
C GLY A 91 -6.68 8.54 -0.79
N ILE A 92 -5.47 8.05 -0.44
CA ILE A 92 -5.03 7.64 0.91
C ILE A 92 -5.00 8.75 1.98
N LEU A 93 -5.51 9.95 1.69
CA LEU A 93 -5.55 11.07 2.63
C LEU A 93 -6.97 11.45 3.07
N SER A 94 -8.00 10.92 2.40
CA SER A 94 -9.38 11.23 2.74
C SER A 94 -10.27 10.02 2.46
N ASP A 95 -11.01 9.58 3.47
CA ASP A 95 -11.99 8.50 3.38
C ASP A 95 -13.05 8.75 2.29
N GLU A 96 -13.36 10.02 1.99
CA GLU A 96 -14.31 10.38 0.93
C GLU A 96 -13.77 10.06 -0.47
N THR A 97 -12.46 10.08 -0.62
CA THR A 97 -11.75 9.85 -1.89
C THR A 97 -11.08 8.47 -1.97
N LEU A 98 -11.09 7.73 -0.86
CA LEU A 98 -10.41 6.46 -0.73
C LEU A 98 -11.10 5.43 -1.62
N THR A 99 -10.35 4.89 -2.57
CA THR A 99 -10.82 3.86 -3.48
C THR A 99 -9.84 2.71 -3.55
N MET A 100 -10.37 1.50 -3.71
CA MET A 100 -9.58 0.28 -3.84
C MET A 100 -9.95 -0.44 -5.13
N LYS A 101 -8.94 -0.81 -5.91
CA LYS A 101 -9.10 -1.58 -7.15
C LYS A 101 -8.20 -2.81 -7.12
N LEU A 102 -8.83 -3.99 -7.12
CA LEU A 102 -8.13 -5.25 -7.28
C LEU A 102 -7.85 -5.52 -8.76
N ILE A 103 -6.58 -5.72 -9.09
CA ILE A 103 -6.07 -6.09 -10.40
C ILE A 103 -5.59 -7.54 -10.29
N LYS A 104 -6.47 -8.47 -10.67
CA LYS A 104 -6.13 -9.88 -10.74
C LYS A 104 -5.18 -10.11 -11.91
N THR A 105 -3.94 -10.46 -11.63
CA THR A 105 -3.03 -10.87 -12.68
C THR A 105 -3.21 -12.38 -12.88
N LYS A 106 -3.69 -12.80 -14.06
CA LYS A 106 -3.45 -14.18 -14.48
C LYS A 106 -1.97 -14.20 -14.83
N PHE A 107 -1.11 -14.65 -13.92
CA PHE A 107 0.36 -14.75 -14.09
C PHE A 107 0.79 -14.51 -15.54
N PRO A 108 1.27 -13.32 -15.90
CA PRO A 108 1.98 -13.19 -17.16
C PRO A 108 3.25 -14.02 -16.97
N ARG A 109 3.31 -15.21 -17.55
CA ARG A 109 4.59 -15.87 -17.81
C ARG A 109 5.33 -14.94 -18.78
N ILE A 110 6.09 -13.99 -18.24
CA ILE A 110 6.91 -13.07 -19.03
C ILE A 110 7.93 -13.96 -19.73
N ARG A 111 7.63 -14.35 -20.97
CA ARG A 111 8.50 -15.24 -21.76
C ARG A 111 9.74 -14.51 -22.26
N GLN A 112 9.66 -13.19 -22.40
CA GLN A 112 10.75 -12.38 -22.91
C GLN A 112 10.57 -10.92 -22.49
N VAL A 113 11.65 -10.31 -22.01
CA VAL A 113 11.82 -8.86 -21.90
C VAL A 113 12.91 -8.46 -22.89
N LYS A 114 12.64 -7.50 -23.78
CA LYS A 114 13.60 -6.97 -24.76
C LYS A 114 13.62 -5.45 -24.64
N SER A 115 14.81 -4.87 -24.50
CA SER A 115 15.02 -3.43 -24.62
C SER A 115 15.51 -3.11 -26.04
N SER A 116 14.88 -2.13 -26.69
CA SER A 116 15.33 -1.56 -27.96
C SER A 116 15.92 -0.16 -27.77
N PHE A 117 16.28 0.20 -26.53
CA PHE A 117 16.86 1.51 -26.24
C PHE A 117 18.25 1.64 -26.86
N GLN A 118 18.41 2.60 -27.77
CA GLN A 118 19.71 3.04 -28.30
C GLN A 118 19.99 4.43 -27.70
N PRO A 119 20.94 4.56 -26.75
CA PRO A 119 21.37 5.87 -26.28
C PRO A 119 22.00 6.65 -27.43
N GLN A 120 21.63 7.93 -27.58
CA GLN A 120 22.30 8.89 -28.46
C GLN A 120 23.61 9.37 -27.83
#